data_AF-A0A1I5HDA1-F1
#
_entry.id   AF-A0A1I5HDA1-F1
#
_cell.length_a   1.000
_cell.length_b   1.000
_cell.length_c   1.000
_cell.angle_alpha   90.00
_cell.angle_beta   90.00
_cell.angle_gamma   90.00
#
_symmetry.space_group_name_H-M   'P 1'
#
loop_
_entity.id
_entity.type
_entity.pdbx_description
1 polymer ?
#
loop_
_entity_poly.entity_id
_entity_poly.type
_entity_poly.pdbx_seq_one_letter_code
_entity_poly.pdbx_strand_id
1 'polypeptide(L)'
;MSQSEEPAVRALRELREQLAATIGDLETAAERLAELAELRTAGRSWSEIVLDEDRPLIVETITQALDDLGAVGSRFRREEARALHQEEMSISRIGQLFGVSRQRISALIHGGPPADRPVRAPAGDDG
;
A
#
# COMPACT_ATOMS: atom_id res chain seq x y z
N MET A 1 25.01 17.59 -19.41
CA MET A 1 23.65 17.11 -19.72
C MET A 1 23.04 16.65 -18.41
N SER A 2 21.97 17.31 -17.94
CA SER A 2 21.34 17.00 -16.65
C SER A 2 20.82 15.58 -16.69
N GLN A 3 21.37 14.68 -15.87
CA GLN A 3 20.83 13.33 -15.69
C GLN A 3 19.51 13.48 -14.93
N SER A 4 18.39 13.54 -15.66
CA SER A 4 17.07 13.36 -15.06
C SER A 4 17.05 11.97 -14.42
N GLU A 5 16.79 11.90 -13.12
CA GLU A 5 16.69 10.63 -12.40
C GLU A 5 15.66 9.73 -13.09
N GLU A 6 16.03 8.48 -13.33
CA GLU A 6 15.14 7.50 -13.93
C GLU A 6 13.84 7.40 -13.11
N PRO A 7 12.65 7.48 -13.74
CA PRO A 7 11.37 7.49 -13.01
C PRO A 7 11.19 6.33 -12.03
N ALA A 8 11.71 5.14 -12.37
CA ALA A 8 11.67 3.96 -11.52
C ALA A 8 12.55 4.12 -10.27
N VAL A 9 13.76 4.67 -10.41
CA VAL A 9 14.66 4.97 -9.27
C VAL A 9 14.01 5.99 -8.34
N ARG A 10 13.43 7.05 -8.89
CA ARG A 10 12.69 8.04 -8.10
C ARG A 10 11.53 7.40 -7.33
N ALA A 11 10.72 6.57 -8.00
CA ALA A 11 9.59 5.89 -7.36
C ALA A 11 10.03 4.90 -6.27
N LEU A 12 11.18 4.23 -6.46
CA LEU A 12 11.77 3.35 -5.46
C LEU A 12 12.17 4.13 -4.20
N ARG A 13 12.79 5.31 -4.36
CA ARG A 13 13.15 6.18 -3.24
C ARG A 13 11.94 6.67 -2.47
N GLU A 14 10.94 7.18 -3.19
CA GLU A 14 9.68 7.64 -2.59
C GLU A 14 8.99 6.49 -1.83
N LEU A 15 8.97 5.27 -2.38
CA LEU A 15 8.42 4.10 -1.67
C LEU A 15 9.18 3.79 -0.38
N ARG A 16 10.51 3.86 -0.41
CA ARG A 16 11.32 3.64 0.80
C ARG A 16 11.05 4.70 1.87
N GLU A 17 10.96 5.96 1.47
CA GLU A 17 10.64 7.07 2.38
C GLU A 17 9.24 6.93 2.97
N GLN A 18 8.25 6.59 2.14
CA GLN A 18 6.88 6.33 2.60
C GLN A 18 6.81 5.12 3.54
N LEU A 19 7.53 4.04 3.27
CA LEU A 19 7.59 2.89 4.17
C LEU A 19 8.12 3.28 5.55
N ALA A 20 9.18 4.09 5.61
CA ALA A 20 9.72 4.57 6.87
C ALA A 20 8.72 5.45 7.64
N ALA A 21 8.03 6.36 6.94
CA ALA A 21 6.98 7.18 7.54
C ALA A 21 5.81 6.32 8.08
N THR A 22 5.31 5.39 7.26
CA THR A 22 4.24 4.47 7.65
C THR A 22 4.63 3.61 8.84
N ILE A 23 5.89 3.14 8.94
CA ILE A 23 6.35 2.42 10.14
C ILE A 23 6.24 3.31 11.38
N GLY A 24 6.73 4.56 11.33
CA GLY A 24 6.64 5.48 12.46
C GLY A 24 5.20 5.81 12.87
N ASP A 25 4.30 5.97 11.90
CA ASP A 25 2.88 6.20 12.16
C ASP A 25 2.24 4.98 12.86
N LEU A 26 2.58 3.76 12.42
CA LEU A 26 2.06 2.52 13.00
C LEU A 26 2.65 2.21 14.38
N GLU A 27 3.92 2.55 14.62
CA GLU A 27 4.53 2.46 15.96
C GLU A 27 3.82 3.38 16.94
N THR A 28 3.62 4.65 16.55
CA THR A 28 2.87 5.63 17.37
C THR A 28 1.43 5.15 17.63
N ALA A 29 0.75 4.61 16.61
CA ALA A 29 -0.59 4.06 16.76
C ALA A 29 -0.60 2.85 17.72
N ALA A 30 0.42 1.99 17.68
CA ALA A 30 0.53 0.84 18.57
C ALA A 30 0.71 1.25 20.04
N GLU A 31 1.52 2.28 20.31
CA GLU A 31 1.68 2.85 21.65
C GLU A 31 0.34 3.39 22.20
N ARG A 32 -0.37 4.19 21.40
CA ARG A 32 -1.69 4.72 21.79
C ARG A 32 -2.72 3.62 22.01
N LEU A 33 -2.72 2.57 21.19
CA LEU A 33 -3.61 1.42 21.39
C LEU A 33 -3.40 0.73 22.74
N ALA A 34 -2.16 0.69 23.24
CA ALA A 34 -1.88 0.16 24.57
C ALA A 34 -2.52 1.04 25.66
N GLU A 35 -2.41 2.37 25.55
CA GLU A 35 -3.05 3.32 26.47
C GLU A 35 -4.58 3.18 26.47
N LEU A 36 -5.19 3.06 25.28
CA LEU A 36 -6.64 2.85 25.16
C LEU A 36 -7.09 1.54 25.83
N ALA A 37 -6.28 0.48 25.72
CA ALA A 37 -6.55 -0.79 26.37
C ALA A 37 -6.49 -0.68 27.91
N GLU A 38 -5.55 0.09 28.45
CA GLU A 38 -5.47 0.38 29.89
C GLU A 38 -6.69 1.16 30.37
N LEU A 39 -7.07 2.24 29.67
CA LEU A 39 -8.27 3.02 29.98
C LEU A 39 -9.54 2.16 29.97
N ARG A 40 -9.66 1.27 28.97
CA ARG A 40 -10.80 0.35 28.87
C ARG A 40 -10.82 -0.64 30.04
N THR A 41 -9.66 -1.14 30.43
CA THR A 41 -9.50 -2.09 31.56
C THR A 41 -9.80 -1.41 32.90
N ALA A 42 -9.51 -0.11 33.02
CA ALA A 42 -9.88 0.73 34.16
C ALA A 42 -11.39 1.06 34.23
N GLY A 43 -12.19 0.54 33.31
CA GLY A 43 -13.66 0.66 33.34
C GLY A 43 -14.24 1.84 32.55
N ARG A 44 -13.40 2.62 31.84
CA ARG A 44 -13.88 3.70 30.96
C ARG A 44 -14.73 3.12 29.82
N SER A 45 -15.75 3.87 29.41
CA SER A 45 -16.56 3.54 28.23
C SER A 45 -15.81 3.91 26.95
N TRP A 46 -16.13 3.24 25.84
CA TRP A 46 -15.54 3.57 24.53
C TRP A 46 -15.84 5.00 24.08
N SER A 47 -17.03 5.53 24.42
CA SER A 47 -17.37 6.93 24.13
C SER A 47 -16.46 7.90 24.85
N GLU A 48 -16.18 7.69 26.15
CA GLU A 48 -15.27 8.54 26.90
C GLU A 48 -13.84 8.43 26.38
N ILE A 49 -13.40 7.21 26.05
CA ILE A 49 -12.06 6.96 25.52
C ILE A 49 -11.85 7.70 24.18
N VAL A 50 -12.79 7.58 23.24
CA VAL A 50 -12.68 8.19 21.91
C VAL A 50 -12.84 9.72 21.98
N LEU A 51 -13.66 10.23 22.91
CA LEU A 51 -13.82 11.68 23.08
C LEU A 51 -12.58 12.35 23.69
N ASP A 52 -11.84 11.62 24.53
CA ASP A 52 -10.60 12.08 25.17
C ASP A 52 -9.35 11.76 24.33
N GLU A 53 -9.50 11.06 23.20
CA GLU A 53 -8.38 10.67 22.34
C GLU A 53 -7.82 11.89 21.58
N ASP A 54 -6.50 12.05 21.64
CA ASP A 54 -5.80 13.09 20.89
C ASP A 54 -5.90 12.85 19.37
N ARG A 55 -6.25 13.91 18.65
CA ARG A 55 -6.38 13.89 17.18
C ARG A 55 -4.99 13.84 16.51
N PRO A 56 -4.84 13.18 15.34
CA PRO A 56 -5.83 12.34 14.66
C PRO A 56 -6.11 11.05 15.45
N LEU A 57 -7.34 10.53 15.32
CA LEU A 57 -7.70 9.24 15.92
C LEU A 57 -6.81 8.14 15.34
N ILE A 58 -6.60 7.05 16.08
CA ILE A 58 -5.86 5.88 15.62
C ILE A 58 -6.44 5.35 14.32
N VAL A 59 -7.77 5.31 14.19
CA VAL A 59 -8.44 4.86 12.96
C VAL A 59 -8.15 5.77 11.76
N GLU A 60 -8.01 7.07 11.98
CA GLU A 60 -7.66 8.04 10.93
C GLU A 60 -6.19 7.87 10.54
N THR A 61 -5.31 7.66 11.52
CA THR A 61 -3.88 7.40 11.31
C THR A 61 -3.66 6.14 10.48
N ILE A 62 -4.33 5.03 10.83
CA ILE A 62 -4.24 3.77 10.07
C ILE A 62 -4.77 3.95 8.65
N THR A 63 -5.91 4.64 8.49
CA THR A 63 -6.50 4.88 7.17
C THR A 63 -5.55 5.69 6.29
N GLN A 64 -5.01 6.78 6.81
CA GLN A 64 -4.07 7.64 6.10
C GLN A 64 -2.79 6.88 5.71
N ALA A 65 -2.23 6.10 6.63
CA ALA A 65 -1.03 5.31 6.37
C ALA A 65 -1.24 4.27 5.25
N LEU A 66 -2.41 3.63 5.21
CA LEU A 66 -2.76 2.67 4.15
C LEU A 66 -2.98 3.37 2.80
N ASP A 67 -3.64 4.52 2.78
CA ASP A 67 -3.89 5.30 1.57
C ASP A 67 -2.59 5.81 0.95
N ASP A 68 -1.70 6.38 1.76
CA ASP A 68 -0.41 6.91 1.30
C ASP A 68 0.50 5.79 0.78
N LEU A 69 0.61 4.68 1.52
CA LEU A 69 1.37 3.51 1.09
C LEU A 69 0.78 2.91 -0.20
N GLY A 70 -0.55 2.86 -0.31
CA GLY A 70 -1.25 2.40 -1.50
C GLY A 70 -0.94 3.26 -2.74
N ALA A 71 -0.95 4.59 -2.57
CA ALA A 71 -0.67 5.54 -3.64
C ALA A 71 0.76 5.43 -4.15
N VAL A 72 1.75 5.45 -3.25
CA VAL A 72 3.17 5.38 -3.62
C VAL A 72 3.53 3.98 -4.16
N GLY A 73 3.02 2.91 -3.56
CA GLY A 73 3.21 1.55 -4.05
C GLY A 73 2.58 1.33 -5.45
N SER A 74 1.43 1.94 -5.72
CA SER A 74 0.81 1.92 -7.06
C SER A 74 1.67 2.64 -8.10
N ARG A 75 2.27 3.78 -7.73
CA ARG A 75 3.22 4.51 -8.58
C ARG A 75 4.46 3.66 -8.88
N PHE A 76 5.09 3.10 -7.85
CA PHE A 76 6.28 2.27 -8.02
C PHE A 76 6.03 1.08 -8.95
N ARG A 77 4.95 0.31 -8.76
CA ARG A 77 4.61 -0.83 -9.65
C ARG A 77 4.45 -0.43 -11.11
N ARG A 78 3.94 0.79 -11.40
CA ARG A 78 3.84 1.28 -12.78
C ARG A 78 5.21 1.59 -13.37
N GLU A 79 6.04 2.31 -12.64
CA GLU A 79 7.36 2.70 -13.14
C GLU A 79 8.29 1.49 -13.28
N GLU A 80 8.25 0.54 -12.35
CA GLU A 80 9.01 -0.71 -12.44
C GLU A 80 8.56 -1.57 -13.63
N ALA A 81 7.24 -1.74 -13.83
CA ALA A 81 6.72 -2.49 -14.98
C ALA A 81 7.10 -1.82 -16.32
N ARG A 82 7.15 -0.49 -16.37
CA ARG A 82 7.60 0.25 -17.57
C ARG A 82 9.10 0.10 -17.80
N ALA A 83 9.92 0.18 -16.76
CA ALA A 83 11.37 -0.03 -16.86
C ALA A 83 11.68 -1.43 -17.40
N LEU A 84 11.08 -2.47 -16.80
CA LEU A 84 11.22 -3.86 -17.28
C LEU A 84 10.79 -4.04 -18.74
N HIS A 85 9.71 -3.38 -19.15
CA HIS A 85 9.26 -3.45 -20.55
C HIS A 85 10.20 -2.70 -21.51
N GLN A 86 10.83 -1.60 -21.07
CA GLN A 86 11.86 -0.90 -21.84
C GLN A 86 13.14 -1.73 -21.96
N GLU A 87 13.41 -2.61 -20.99
CA GLU A 87 14.44 -3.65 -21.04
C GLU A 87 14.01 -4.89 -21.87
N GLU A 88 13.01 -4.73 -22.75
CA GLU A 88 12.48 -5.76 -23.66
C GLU A 88 11.84 -6.98 -22.96
N MET A 89 11.57 -6.91 -21.66
CA MET A 89 10.87 -7.98 -20.96
C MET A 89 9.39 -8.02 -21.38
N SER A 90 8.93 -9.19 -21.83
CA SER A 90 7.54 -9.35 -22.25
C SER A 90 6.53 -9.14 -21.11
N ILE A 91 5.37 -8.57 -21.43
CA ILE A 91 4.21 -8.40 -20.50
C ILE A 91 3.86 -9.72 -19.79
N SER A 92 3.97 -10.86 -20.47
CA SER A 92 3.70 -12.17 -19.87
C SER A 92 4.70 -12.54 -18.77
N ARG A 93 5.99 -12.25 -18.99
CA ARG A 93 7.05 -12.54 -18.01
C ARG A 93 6.92 -11.61 -16.81
N ILE A 94 6.69 -10.32 -17.05
CA ILE A 94 6.44 -9.34 -15.98
C ILE A 94 5.22 -9.77 -15.14
N GLY A 95 4.12 -10.20 -15.78
CA GLY A 95 2.93 -10.67 -15.06
C GLY A 95 3.20 -11.86 -14.14
N GLN A 96 3.99 -12.84 -14.62
CA GLN A 96 4.42 -13.96 -13.80
C GLN A 96 5.27 -13.53 -12.60
N LEU A 97 6.23 -12.62 -12.81
CA LEU A 97 7.10 -12.10 -11.74
C LEU A 97 6.31 -11.33 -10.69
N PHE A 98 5.33 -10.52 -11.12
CA PHE A 98 4.53 -9.68 -10.23
C PHE A 98 3.35 -10.45 -9.61
N GLY A 99 3.12 -11.71 -10.01
CA GLY A 99 1.99 -12.50 -9.55
C GLY A 99 0.62 -11.94 -10.00
N VAL A 100 0.58 -11.24 -11.14
CA VAL A 100 -0.66 -10.61 -11.67
C VAL A 100 -0.90 -10.95 -13.14
N SER A 101 -2.12 -10.74 -13.60
CA SER A 101 -2.50 -11.05 -14.98
C SER A 101 -1.77 -10.17 -16.00
N ARG A 102 -1.67 -10.67 -17.25
CA ARG A 102 -1.15 -9.89 -18.40
C ARG A 102 -1.92 -8.58 -18.59
N GLN A 103 -3.23 -8.61 -18.37
CA GLN A 103 -4.09 -7.42 -18.47
C GLN A 103 -3.73 -6.38 -17.42
N ARG A 104 -3.45 -6.81 -16.18
CA ARG A 104 -3.00 -5.92 -15.10
C ARG A 104 -1.69 -5.25 -15.47
N ILE A 105 -0.71 -5.99 -15.98
CA ILE A 105 0.57 -5.42 -16.44
C ILE A 105 0.38 -4.46 -17.62
N SER A 106 -0.45 -4.84 -18.60
CA SER A 106 -0.75 -3.96 -19.73
C SER A 106 -1.33 -2.61 -19.26
N ALA A 107 -2.24 -2.63 -18.28
CA ALA A 107 -2.80 -1.43 -17.67
C ALA A 107 -1.74 -0.59 -16.92
N LEU A 108 -0.81 -1.24 -16.19
CA LEU A 108 0.29 -0.54 -15.50
C LEU A 108 1.21 0.20 -16.49
N ILE A 109 1.52 -0.41 -17.63
CA ILE A 109 2.42 0.15 -18.63
C ILE A 109 1.73 1.28 -19.42
N HIS A 110 0.55 1.02 -19.98
CA HIS A 110 -0.11 1.88 -20.96
C HIS A 110 -1.15 2.86 -20.36
N GLY A 111 -1.44 2.78 -19.06
CA GLY A 111 -2.38 3.70 -18.40
C GLY A 111 -3.86 3.47 -18.73
N GLY A 112 -4.23 2.25 -19.16
CA GLY A 112 -5.63 1.87 -19.40
C GLY A 112 -6.41 1.58 -18.10
N PRO A 113 -7.74 1.70 -18.09
CA PRO A 113 -8.54 1.42 -16.90
C PRO A 113 -8.29 -0.02 -16.42
N PRO A 114 -8.11 -0.24 -15.10
CA PRO A 114 -7.92 -1.58 -14.57
C PRO A 114 -9.21 -2.37 -14.79
N ALA A 115 -9.16 -3.41 -15.62
CA ALA A 115 -10.23 -4.40 -15.60
C ALA A 115 -10.17 -5.16 -14.27
N ASP A 116 -11.35 -5.27 -13.67
CA ASP A 116 -11.56 -5.51 -12.26
C ASP A 116 -11.44 -6.99 -11.85
N ARG A 117 -11.12 -7.15 -10.56
CA ARG A 117 -11.18 -8.31 -9.67
C ARG A 117 -10.09 -9.41 -9.75
N PRO A 118 -9.52 -9.83 -8.60
CA PRO A 118 -8.68 -11.03 -8.53
C PRO A 118 -9.49 -12.28 -8.92
N VAL A 119 -8.82 -13.22 -9.60
CA VAL A 119 -9.33 -14.59 -9.76
C VAL A 119 -9.43 -15.19 -8.36
N ARG A 120 -10.64 -15.27 -7.82
CA ARG A 120 -10.94 -16.11 -6.67
C ARG A 120 -10.61 -17.55 -7.08
N ALA A 121 -9.70 -18.20 -6.38
CA ALA A 121 -9.50 -19.65 -6.54
C ALA A 121 -10.86 -20.35 -6.33
N PRO A 122 -11.19 -21.41 -7.09
CA PRO A 122 -12.40 -22.16 -6.82
C PRO A 122 -12.35 -22.62 -5.36
N ALA A 123 -13.39 -22.29 -4.60
CA ALA A 123 -13.62 -22.92 -3.31
C ALA A 123 -13.64 -24.42 -3.57
N GLY A 124 -12.80 -25.16 -2.85
CA GLY A 124 -12.84 -26.61 -2.85
C GLY A 124 -14.28 -27.03 -2.58
N ASP A 125 -14.75 -27.96 -3.41
CA ASP A 125 -16.01 -28.65 -3.24
C ASP A 125 -15.91 -29.41 -1.91
N ASP A 126 -16.69 -28.99 -0.91
CA ASP A 126 -16.86 -29.73 0.35
C ASP A 126 -17.72 -30.96 0.03
N GLY A 127 -17.06 -32.11 -0.12
CA GLY A 127 -17.67 -33.45 -0.09
C GLY A 127 -17.55 -34.08 1.28
#